data_AF-A0A4U6JNI3-F1
#
_entry.id   AF-A0A4U6JNI3-F1
#
_cell.length_a   1.000
_cell.length_b   1.000
_cell.length_c   1.000
_cell.angle_alpha   90.00
_cell.angle_beta   90.00
_cell.angle_gamma   90.00
#
_symmetry.space_group_name_H-M   'P 1'
#
loop_
_entity.id
_entity.type
_entity.pdbx_description
1 polymer ?
#
loop_
_entity_poly.entity_id
_entity_poly.type
_entity_poly.pdbx_seq_one_letter_code
_entity_poly.pdbx_strand_id
1 'polypeptide(L)'
;GEEFEGGKASDFVLAMGQGRMIPGFEEGVKGHKAGEEFTIDVTFPEEYHAENLKGKAAKFVINLKKVEERELPELTEEFIKR
;
A
#
# COMPACT_ATOMS: atom_id res chain seq x y z
N GLY A 1 -16.27 9.87 -12.83
CA GLY A 1 -15.62 9.55 -11.55
C GLY A 1 -14.81 10.76 -11.17
N GLU A 2 -15.07 11.34 -10.00
CA GLU A 2 -14.23 12.42 -9.47
C GLU A 2 -12.97 11.81 -8.85
N GLU A 3 -11.80 12.34 -9.22
CA GLU A 3 -10.55 12.07 -8.53
C GLU A 3 -10.66 12.68 -7.13
N PHE A 4 -10.55 11.86 -6.08
CA PHE A 4 -10.61 12.35 -4.71
C PHE A 4 -9.21 12.72 -4.20
N GLU A 5 -9.12 13.80 -3.41
CA GLU A 5 -7.86 14.22 -2.76
C GLU A 5 -7.34 13.09 -1.86
N GLY A 6 -6.12 12.63 -2.13
CA GLY A 6 -5.48 11.49 -1.46
C GLY A 6 -5.59 10.15 -2.21
N GLY A 7 -6.36 10.07 -3.30
CA GLY A 7 -6.47 8.87 -4.15
C GLY A 7 -5.38 8.72 -5.21
N LYS A 8 -4.58 9.77 -5.42
CA LYS A 8 -3.54 9.82 -6.45
C LYS A 8 -2.18 9.96 -5.80
N ALA A 9 -1.36 8.93 -5.96
CA ALA A 9 0.03 8.93 -5.56
C ALA A 9 0.87 8.51 -6.76
N SER A 10 1.95 9.25 -7.05
CA SER A 10 2.90 8.92 -8.12
C SER A 10 4.24 8.62 -7.48
N ASP A 11 4.86 7.51 -7.88
CA ASP A 11 6.17 7.06 -7.38
C ASP A 11 6.21 6.93 -5.84
N PHE A 12 5.09 6.50 -5.28
CA PHE A 12 4.93 6.32 -3.84
C PHE A 12 5.48 4.96 -3.40
N VAL A 13 6.40 4.99 -2.43
CA VAL A 13 6.94 3.77 -1.82
C VAL A 13 6.02 3.35 -0.67
N LEU A 14 5.28 2.26 -0.89
CA LEU A 14 4.43 1.67 0.14
C LEU A 14 5.17 0.52 0.84
N ALA A 15 5.36 0.64 2.15
CA ALA A 15 5.83 -0.46 2.97
C ALA A 15 4.65 -1.35 3.40
N MET A 16 4.59 -2.55 2.84
CA MET A 16 3.57 -3.55 3.15
C MET A 16 3.69 -4.02 4.61
N GLY A 17 2.55 -4.23 5.28
CA GLY A 17 2.44 -4.70 6.66
C GLY A 17 2.62 -3.61 7.73
N GLN A 18 2.78 -2.34 7.35
CA GLN A 18 2.89 -1.25 8.33
C GLN A 18 1.54 -0.66 8.76
N GLY A 19 0.42 -1.08 8.16
CA GLY A 19 -0.90 -0.52 8.45
C GLY A 19 -1.00 0.98 8.13
N ARG A 20 -0.13 1.47 7.24
CA ARG A 20 -0.15 2.87 6.77
C ARG A 20 -1.29 3.12 5.79
N MET A 21 -1.81 2.07 5.17
CA MET A 21 -2.91 2.13 4.20
C MET A 21 -4.19 1.59 4.82
N ILE A 22 -5.31 1.85 4.14
CA ILE A 22 -6.61 1.33 4.54
C ILE A 22 -6.65 -0.20 4.50
N PRO A 23 -7.42 -0.83 5.41
CA PRO A 23 -7.65 -2.26 5.38
C PRO A 23 -8.22 -2.68 4.01
N GLY A 24 -7.73 -3.81 3.48
CA GLY A 24 -8.08 -4.31 2.15
C GLY A 24 -7.21 -3.78 1.01
N PHE A 25 -6.56 -2.61 1.15
CA PHE A 25 -5.65 -2.10 0.11
C PHE A 25 -4.42 -2.98 -0.03
N GLU A 26 -3.75 -3.25 1.09
CA GLU A 26 -2.56 -4.09 1.10
C GLU A 26 -2.90 -5.53 0.68
N GLU A 27 -4.09 -6.02 1.01
CA GLU A 27 -4.54 -7.36 0.58
C GLU A 27 -4.81 -7.44 -0.92
N GLY A 28 -5.42 -6.40 -1.50
CA GLY A 28 -5.62 -6.32 -2.94
C GLY A 28 -4.31 -6.20 -3.72
N VAL A 29 -3.28 -5.59 -3.13
CA VAL A 29 -1.93 -5.53 -3.73
C VAL A 29 -1.16 -6.83 -3.52
N LYS A 30 -1.36 -7.49 -2.38
CA LYS A 30 -0.67 -8.72 -2.00
C LYS A 30 -1.06 -9.86 -2.93
N GLY A 31 -0.11 -10.29 -3.76
CA GLY A 31 -0.30 -11.37 -4.73
C GLY A 31 0.00 -10.92 -6.17
N HIS A 32 0.03 -9.62 -6.43
CA HIS A 32 0.46 -9.07 -7.72
C HIS A 32 1.98 -8.94 -7.82
N LYS A 33 2.49 -8.92 -9.05
CA LYS A 33 3.92 -8.80 -9.33
C LYS A 33 4.28 -7.41 -9.82
N ALA A 34 5.56 -7.05 -9.66
CA ALA A 34 6.11 -5.84 -10.26
C ALA A 34 5.97 -5.90 -11.79
N GLY A 35 5.56 -4.79 -12.40
CA GLY A 35 5.26 -4.63 -13.81
C GLY A 35 3.79 -4.79 -14.18
N GLU A 36 2.93 -5.23 -13.25
CA GLU A 36 1.50 -5.41 -13.51
C GLU A 36 0.68 -4.18 -13.12
N GLU A 37 -0.35 -3.90 -13.93
CA GLU A 37 -1.39 -2.92 -13.61
C GLU A 37 -2.68 -3.65 -13.27
N PHE A 38 -3.26 -3.33 -12.13
CA PHE A 38 -4.49 -3.94 -11.69
C PHE A 38 -5.35 -2.92 -10.94
N THR A 39 -6.65 -3.19 -10.86
CA THR A 39 -7.59 -2.36 -10.13
C THR A 39 -8.11 -3.13 -8.93
N ILE A 40 -8.03 -2.52 -7.76
CA ILE A 40 -8.58 -3.09 -6.52
C ILE A 40 -9.74 -2.24 -6.02
N ASP A 41 -10.79 -2.88 -5.53
CA ASP A 41 -11.86 -2.25 -4.77
C ASP A 41 -11.56 -2.37 -3.27
N VAL A 42 -11.64 -1.24 -2.59
CA VAL A 42 -11.35 -1.13 -1.17
C VAL A 42 -12.36 -0.18 -0.54
N THR A 43 -12.66 -0.42 0.73
CA THR A 43 -13.59 0.42 1.48
C THR A 43 -12.81 1.14 2.57
N PHE A 44 -12.91 2.46 2.58
CA PHE A 44 -12.27 3.27 3.60
C PHE A 44 -12.95 3.06 4.95
N PRO A 45 -12.17 2.96 6.04
CA PRO A 45 -12.74 2.88 7.38
C PRO A 45 -13.47 4.18 7.75
N GLU A 46 -14.41 4.09 8.68
CA GLU A 46 -15.17 5.26 9.17
C GLU A 46 -14.28 6.28 9.90
N GLU A 47 -13.15 5.82 10.46
CA GLU A 47 -12.17 6.65 11.16
C GLU A 47 -11.06 7.22 10.24
N TYR A 48 -11.24 7.15 8.92
CA TYR A 48 -10.22 7.65 7.99
C TYR A 48 -10.02 9.17 8.11
N HIS A 49 -8.77 9.63 8.09
CA HIS A 49 -8.43 11.04 8.28
C HIS A 49 -9.07 11.98 7.25
N ALA A 50 -9.33 11.49 6.04
CA ALA A 50 -10.03 12.25 5.00
C ALA A 50 -11.55 12.06 5.13
N GLU A 51 -12.26 13.09 5.59
CA GLU A 51 -13.71 13.03 5.83
C GLU A 51 -14.53 12.70 4.58
N ASN A 52 -14.03 13.12 3.41
CA ASN A 52 -14.64 12.85 2.12
C ASN A 52 -14.61 11.37 1.71
N LEU A 53 -13.75 10.57 2.36
CA LEU A 53 -13.49 9.18 2.03
C LEU A 53 -13.98 8.21 3.11
N LYS A 54 -14.25 8.68 4.34
CA LYS A 54 -14.78 7.86 5.44
C LYS A 54 -15.97 7.01 5.00
N GLY A 55 -15.87 5.69 5.16
CA GLY A 55 -16.95 4.74 4.85
C GLY A 55 -17.29 4.59 3.36
N LYS A 56 -16.52 5.19 2.45
CA LYS A 56 -16.78 5.07 1.00
C LYS A 56 -16.03 3.89 0.40
N ALA A 57 -16.67 3.24 -0.57
CA ALA A 57 -15.99 2.31 -1.46
C ALA A 57 -15.28 3.08 -2.57
N ALA A 58 -14.01 2.75 -2.82
CA ALA A 58 -13.21 3.33 -3.88
C ALA A 58 -12.49 2.24 -4.69
N LYS A 59 -12.23 2.56 -5.96
CA LYS A 59 -11.43 1.71 -6.84
C LYS A 59 -10.08 2.37 -7.06
N PHE A 60 -9.02 1.66 -6.72
CA PHE A 60 -7.65 2.11 -6.93
C PHE A 60 -7.05 1.35 -8.10
N VAL A 61 -6.64 2.10 -9.13
CA VAL A 61 -5.82 1.56 -10.21
C VAL A 61 -4.36 1.66 -9.75
N ILE A 62 -3.73 0.51 -9.53
CA ILE A 62 -2.38 0.41 -9.02
C ILE A 62 -1.50 -0.13 -10.15
N ASN A 63 -0.50 0.68 -10.52
CA ASN A 63 0.56 0.25 -11.41
C ASN A 63 1.77 -0.12 -10.56
N LEU A 64 2.03 -1.43 -10.43
CA LEU A 64 3.05 -1.93 -9.53
C LEU A 64 4.44 -1.81 -10.18
N LYS A 65 5.07 -0.64 -10.15
CA LYS A 65 6.34 -0.44 -10.87
C LYS A 65 7.48 -1.33 -10.36
N LYS A 66 7.60 -1.48 -9.04
CA LYS A 66 8.70 -2.20 -8.38
C LYS A 66 8.22 -2.82 -7.08
N VAL A 67 8.67 -4.03 -6.78
CA VAL A 67 8.51 -4.68 -5.49
C VAL A 67 9.91 -4.89 -4.94
N GLU A 68 10.14 -4.41 -3.72
CA GLU A 68 11.40 -4.57 -3.01
C GLU A 68 11.12 -5.34 -1.73
N GLU A 69 11.83 -6.45 -1.56
CA GLU A 69 11.84 -7.23 -0.33
C GLU A 69 12.88 -6.64 0.62
N ARG A 70 12.50 -6.45 1.88
CA ARG A 70 13.48 -6.20 2.94
C ARG A 70 14.15 -7.52 3.30
N GLU A 71 15.29 -7.80 2.68
CA GLU A 71 16.18 -8.86 3.12
C GLU A 71 16.82 -8.41 4.43
N LEU A 72 16.43 -9.06 5.54
CA LEU A 72 17.12 -8.87 6.81
C LEU A 72 18.51 -9.50 6.66
N PRO A 73 19.60 -8.76 6.97
CA PRO A 73 20.92 -9.37 6.99
C PRO A 73 20.92 -10.52 7.99
N GLU A 74 21.66 -11.58 7.68
CA GLU A 74 21.86 -12.68 8.62
C GLU A 74 22.34 -12.12 9.95
N LEU A 75 21.72 -12.57 11.04
CA LEU A 75 22.00 -12.12 12.41
C LEU A 75 23.36 -12.68 12.86
N THR A 76 24.42 -12.26 12.18
CA THR A 76 25.80 -12.65 12.48
C THR A 76 26.28 -11.88 13.70
N GLU A 77 27.21 -12.46 14.46
CA GLU A 77 27.75 -11.85 15.68
C GLU A 77 28.38 -10.46 15.45
N GLU A 78 28.71 -10.12 14.20
CA GLU A 78 29.18 -8.79 13.79
C GLU A 78 28.06 -7.72 13.78
N PHE A 79 26.80 -8.10 13.52
CA PHE A 79 25.66 -7.17 13.54
C PHE A 79 25.20 -6.84 14.96
N ILE A 80 25.35 -7.79 15.90
CA ILE A 80 24.94 -7.64 17.32
C ILE A 80 25.95 -6.79 18.12
N LYS A 81 27.20 -6.68 17.68
CA LYS A 81 28.27 -6.01 18.44
C LYS A 81 28.42 -4.51 18.19
N ARG A 82 27.56 -3.86 17.40
CA ARG A 82 27.68 -2.43 17.06
C ARG A 82 26.68 -1.54 17.78
#